data_AF-A0AAE3CGJ3-F1
#
_entry.id   AF-A0AAE3CGJ3-F1
#
_cell.length_a   1.000
_cell.length_b   1.000
_cell.length_c   1.000
_cell.angle_alpha   90.00
_cell.angle_beta   90.00
_cell.angle_gamma   90.00
#
_symmetry.space_group_name_H-M   'P 1'
#
loop_
_entity.id
_entity.type
_entity.pdbx_description
1 polymer ?
#
loop_
_entity_poly.entity_id
_entity_poly.type
_entity_poly.pdbx_seq_one_letter_code
_entity_poly.pdbx_strand_id
1 'polypeptide(L)'
;MPLGVFLTRHSAAASSLEGALLHDSKLLEEDIISFFSSYNFRIGRVEVVDIKGERVLFGAVGKGENVLLLGVILENEIEENIFRDLVVDEATTMLQEHKEGARALLVRCYNNMLEKMSNELKKRITSLEEKLAIIGDQRKKTMMLLEARYDEEVKVAEKVRDEEKALDILEQLFKDEKESEKRLEEIMKEKEKVAEEMKLLREVLGRVSSVSAQLQSILAQTVEGTAEVEKAAPSEEKFYTVFDVLKKEYGDENAILLEYLYIIKKPQTHDEIAFHVKWSADALKTRLSQLVKEGYICMLRKKNDPNLFFTVCPSCPLSARCRRERKINWDKVLSLVRADLER
;
A
#
# COMPACT_ATOMS: atom_id res chain seq x y z
N MET A 1 -10.76 -10.03 -7.20
CA MET A 1 -10.31 -10.13 -5.81
C MET A 1 -8.80 -9.99 -5.83
N PRO A 2 -8.17 -9.32 -4.85
CA PRO A 2 -6.73 -9.28 -4.81
C PRO A 2 -6.16 -10.71 -4.82
N LEU A 3 -5.23 -10.95 -5.74
CA LEU A 3 -4.64 -12.27 -5.99
C LEU A 3 -3.72 -12.69 -4.84
N GLY A 4 -3.30 -11.73 -4.03
CA GLY A 4 -2.55 -11.96 -2.81
C GLY A 4 -2.13 -10.68 -2.11
N VAL A 5 -1.54 -10.84 -0.92
CA VAL A 5 -0.90 -9.77 -0.16
C VAL A 5 0.47 -10.26 0.31
N PHE A 6 1.43 -9.36 0.42
CA PHE A 6 2.75 -9.70 0.91
C PHE A 6 3.38 -8.57 1.71
N LEU A 7 4.33 -8.95 2.56
CA LEU A 7 5.11 -8.07 3.39
C LEU A 7 6.58 -8.31 3.10
N THR A 8 7.28 -7.29 2.66
CA THR A 8 8.74 -7.32 2.56
C THR A 8 9.35 -6.32 3.53
N ARG A 9 10.49 -6.70 4.09
CA ARG A 9 11.32 -5.83 4.89
C ARG A 9 12.60 -5.55 4.11
N HIS A 10 12.89 -4.29 3.93
CA HIS A 10 14.09 -3.81 3.29
C HIS A 10 15.01 -3.24 4.36
N SER A 11 16.23 -3.79 4.39
CA SER A 11 17.36 -3.30 5.16
C SER A 11 18.49 -2.85 4.23
N ALA A 12 19.49 -2.14 4.77
CA ALA A 12 20.64 -1.69 3.98
C ALA A 12 21.49 -2.82 3.36
N ALA A 13 21.24 -4.07 3.74
CA ALA A 13 21.99 -5.25 3.30
C ALA A 13 21.16 -6.25 2.48
N ALA A 14 19.83 -6.28 2.66
CA ALA A 14 18.98 -7.29 2.05
C ALA A 14 17.50 -6.87 2.06
N SER A 15 16.77 -7.44 1.10
CA SER A 15 15.30 -7.47 1.13
C SER A 15 14.89 -8.88 1.54
N SER A 16 14.09 -9.00 2.59
CA SER A 16 13.49 -10.25 3.04
C SER A 16 11.99 -10.20 2.82
N LEU A 17 11.42 -11.34 2.42
CA LEU A 17 9.98 -11.55 2.50
C LEU A 17 9.65 -12.01 3.92
N GLU A 18 8.86 -11.21 4.62
CA GLU A 18 8.44 -11.47 5.99
C GLU A 18 7.17 -12.33 6.05
N GLY A 19 6.38 -12.28 4.98
CA GLY A 19 5.23 -13.14 4.78
C GLY A 19 4.52 -12.84 3.47
N ALA A 20 3.86 -13.85 2.93
CA ALA A 20 2.97 -13.71 1.80
C ALA A 20 1.73 -14.59 1.96
N LEU A 21 0.62 -14.13 1.41
CA LEU A 21 -0.63 -14.88 1.26
C LEU A 21 -1.01 -14.75 -0.21
N LEU A 22 -0.60 -15.73 -1.01
CA LEU A 22 -0.82 -15.77 -2.46
C LEU A 22 -1.94 -16.78 -2.73
N HIS A 23 -3.13 -16.29 -3.08
CA HIS A 23 -4.30 -17.15 -3.29
C HIS A 23 -4.38 -17.65 -4.71
N ASP A 24 -4.47 -16.71 -5.65
CA ASP A 24 -4.70 -16.94 -7.09
C ASP A 24 -3.64 -16.25 -7.96
N SER A 25 -2.59 -15.74 -7.33
CA SER A 25 -1.45 -15.10 -8.00
C SER A 25 -0.56 -16.16 -8.66
N LYS A 26 -0.07 -15.85 -9.86
CA LYS A 26 0.97 -16.59 -10.56
C LYS A 26 2.38 -16.23 -10.08
N LEU A 27 2.51 -15.17 -9.30
CA LEU A 27 3.78 -14.77 -8.73
C LEU A 27 4.23 -15.76 -7.68
N LEU A 28 5.53 -16.03 -7.67
CA LEU A 28 6.19 -16.75 -6.59
C LEU A 28 6.80 -15.74 -5.60
N GLU A 29 7.03 -16.18 -4.37
CA GLU A 29 7.72 -15.37 -3.35
C GLU A 29 9.09 -14.86 -3.85
N GLU A 30 9.82 -15.70 -4.59
CA GLU A 30 11.10 -15.34 -5.21
C GLU A 30 10.98 -14.20 -6.24
N ASP A 31 9.87 -14.15 -6.97
CA ASP A 31 9.63 -13.11 -7.97
C ASP A 31 9.42 -11.74 -7.31
N ILE A 32 8.68 -11.74 -6.20
CA ILE A 32 8.44 -10.56 -5.37
C ILE A 32 9.77 -10.05 -4.80
N ILE A 33 10.54 -10.93 -4.16
CA ILE A 33 11.84 -10.55 -3.57
C ILE A 33 12.80 -10.04 -4.66
N SER A 34 12.91 -10.76 -5.78
CA SER A 34 13.82 -10.41 -6.87
C SER A 34 13.52 -9.02 -7.43
N PHE A 35 12.24 -8.74 -7.69
CA PHE A 35 11.80 -7.44 -8.18
C PHE A 35 12.12 -6.33 -7.17
N PHE A 36 11.62 -6.45 -5.93
CA PHE A 36 11.76 -5.38 -4.94
C PHE A 36 13.17 -5.21 -4.40
N SER A 37 14.05 -6.19 -4.57
CA SER A 37 15.47 -6.07 -4.21
C SER A 37 16.24 -5.06 -5.06
N SER A 38 15.75 -4.78 -6.26
CA SER A 38 16.38 -3.81 -7.19
C SER A 38 15.51 -2.58 -7.45
N TYR A 39 14.25 -2.60 -6.98
CA TYR A 39 13.29 -1.54 -7.21
C TYR A 39 13.57 -0.33 -6.30
N ASN A 40 13.55 0.87 -6.88
CA ASN A 40 13.77 2.11 -6.14
C ASN A 40 12.42 2.76 -5.77
N PHE A 41 11.82 2.30 -4.66
CA PHE A 41 10.55 2.82 -4.16
C PHE A 41 10.71 4.08 -3.29
N ARG A 42 9.65 4.88 -3.21
CA ARG A 42 9.62 6.10 -2.38
C ARG A 42 8.82 5.87 -1.09
N ILE A 43 9.44 6.15 0.06
CA ILE A 43 8.78 6.07 1.37
C ILE A 43 7.59 7.04 1.44
N GLY A 44 6.47 6.57 1.99
CA GLY A 44 5.24 7.32 2.17
C GLY A 44 4.45 7.52 0.87
N ARG A 45 4.80 6.82 -0.21
CA ARG A 45 4.07 6.83 -1.46
C ARG A 45 3.52 5.46 -1.79
N VAL A 46 2.41 5.50 -2.52
CA VAL A 46 1.76 4.34 -3.10
C VAL A 46 2.14 4.27 -4.57
N GLU A 47 2.64 3.12 -5.01
CA GLU A 47 3.07 2.88 -6.37
C GLU A 47 2.37 1.64 -6.93
N VAL A 48 2.19 1.62 -8.25
CA VAL A 48 1.65 0.47 -8.98
C VAL A 48 2.68 0.05 -10.01
N VAL A 49 3.03 -1.22 -10.00
CA VAL A 49 4.00 -1.83 -10.91
C VAL A 49 3.40 -3.08 -11.54
N ASP A 50 3.99 -3.50 -12.66
CA ASP A 50 3.71 -4.80 -13.26
C ASP A 50 4.86 -5.74 -12.94
N ILE A 51 4.54 -6.89 -12.34
CA ILE A 51 5.50 -7.97 -12.08
C ILE A 51 4.98 -9.19 -12.84
N LYS A 52 5.70 -9.60 -13.88
CA LYS A 52 5.36 -10.77 -14.73
C LYS A 52 3.91 -10.78 -15.24
N GLY A 53 3.34 -9.62 -15.56
CA GLY A 53 1.97 -9.49 -16.05
C GLY A 53 0.90 -9.43 -14.96
N GLU A 54 1.28 -9.36 -13.69
CA GLU A 54 0.37 -9.08 -12.58
C GLU A 54 0.59 -7.67 -12.05
N ARG A 55 -0.51 -6.93 -11.85
CA ARG A 55 -0.48 -5.58 -11.28
C ARG A 55 -0.29 -5.68 -9.78
N VAL A 56 0.73 -5.00 -9.27
CA VAL A 56 1.05 -4.96 -7.84
C VAL A 56 1.00 -3.52 -7.36
N LEU A 57 0.10 -3.26 -6.41
CA LEU A 57 0.01 -2.00 -5.68
C LEU A 57 0.78 -2.16 -4.37
N PHE A 58 1.68 -1.25 -4.04
CA PHE A 58 2.40 -1.31 -2.77
C PHE A 58 2.62 0.06 -2.16
N GLY A 59 2.82 0.05 -0.84
CA GLY A 59 3.18 1.21 -0.04
C GLY A 59 4.37 0.88 0.83
N ALA A 60 5.38 1.74 0.79
CA ALA A 60 6.58 1.62 1.60
C ALA A 60 6.55 2.62 2.76
N VAL A 61 6.71 2.13 3.98
CA VAL A 61 6.76 2.95 5.20
C VAL A 61 7.99 2.61 6.02
N GLY A 62 8.57 3.59 6.69
CA GLY A 62 9.80 3.36 7.43
C GLY A 62 10.59 4.63 7.71
N LYS A 63 11.59 4.51 8.57
CA LYS A 63 12.61 5.53 8.82
C LYS A 63 13.97 4.84 8.91
N GLY A 64 14.97 5.37 8.20
CA GLY A 64 16.32 4.80 8.24
C GLY A 64 16.38 3.42 7.59
N GLU A 65 16.86 2.42 8.34
CA GLU A 65 17.18 1.06 7.87
C GLU A 65 16.02 0.07 7.87
N ASN A 66 14.88 0.40 8.48
CA ASN A 66 13.71 -0.48 8.53
C ASN A 66 12.61 0.09 7.65
N VAL A 67 12.63 -0.28 6.36
CA VAL A 67 11.52 -0.01 5.46
C VAL A 67 10.68 -1.27 5.33
N LEU A 68 9.41 -1.12 5.65
CA LEU A 68 8.40 -2.14 5.51
C LEU A 68 7.57 -1.80 4.27
N LEU A 69 7.47 -2.75 3.35
CA LEU A 69 6.68 -2.62 2.15
C LEU A 69 5.55 -3.64 2.23
N LEU A 70 4.33 -3.11 2.25
CA LEU A 70 3.10 -3.88 2.13
C LEU A 70 2.66 -3.81 0.68
N GLY A 71 2.47 -4.97 0.05
CA GLY A 71 2.01 -5.07 -1.33
C GLY A 71 0.73 -5.89 -1.44
N VAL A 72 -0.13 -5.48 -2.36
CA VAL A 72 -1.37 -6.13 -2.74
C VAL A 72 -1.30 -6.42 -4.24
N ILE A 73 -1.52 -7.68 -4.61
CA ILE A 73 -1.56 -8.12 -6.00
C ILE A 73 -3.00 -7.97 -6.48
N LEU A 74 -3.21 -7.21 -7.53
CA LEU A 74 -4.53 -6.76 -7.98
C LEU A 74 -5.01 -7.58 -9.18
N GLU A 75 -6.30 -7.90 -9.21
CA GLU A 75 -6.96 -8.49 -10.38
C GLU A 75 -7.56 -7.42 -11.30
N ASN A 76 -7.98 -6.28 -10.75
CA ASN A 76 -8.69 -5.24 -11.50
C ASN A 76 -8.49 -3.83 -10.93
N GLU A 77 -8.99 -2.82 -11.65
CA GLU A 77 -8.85 -1.40 -11.29
C GLU A 77 -9.76 -0.96 -10.13
N ILE A 78 -10.83 -1.70 -9.85
CA ILE A 78 -11.71 -1.42 -8.70
C ILE A 78 -10.91 -1.63 -7.40
N GLU A 79 -10.14 -2.71 -7.33
CA GLU A 79 -9.27 -3.01 -6.21
C GLU A 79 -8.19 -1.96 -6.02
N GLU A 80 -7.55 -1.53 -7.11
CA GLU A 80 -6.52 -0.48 -7.04
C GLU A 80 -7.05 0.77 -6.35
N ASN A 81 -8.22 1.25 -6.78
CA ASN A 81 -8.81 2.47 -6.23
C ASN A 81 -9.13 2.34 -4.74
N ILE A 82 -9.54 1.15 -4.29
CA ILE A 82 -9.88 0.91 -2.89
C ILE A 82 -8.62 0.74 -2.04
N PHE A 83 -7.67 -0.09 -2.47
CA PHE A 83 -6.47 -0.39 -1.67
C PHE A 83 -5.45 0.73 -1.68
N ARG A 84 -5.45 1.61 -2.69
CA ARG A 84 -4.49 2.72 -2.81
C ARG A 84 -4.42 3.55 -1.53
N ASP A 85 -5.56 3.83 -0.91
CA ASP A 85 -5.62 4.63 0.31
C ASP A 85 -5.39 3.81 1.59
N LEU A 86 -5.42 2.48 1.50
CA LEU A 86 -5.33 1.59 2.65
C LEU A 86 -3.91 1.07 2.90
N VAL A 87 -3.16 0.81 1.84
CA VAL A 87 -1.87 0.09 1.94
C VAL A 87 -0.85 0.86 2.77
N VAL A 88 -0.77 2.19 2.67
CA VAL A 88 0.17 2.98 3.48
C VAL A 88 -0.26 3.06 4.95
N ASP A 89 -1.57 3.20 5.21
CA ASP A 89 -2.11 3.29 6.57
C ASP A 89 -1.90 1.96 7.33
N GLU A 90 -2.20 0.84 6.68
CA GLU A 90 -1.99 -0.49 7.26
C GLU A 90 -0.51 -0.79 7.41
N ALA A 91 0.32 -0.50 6.42
CA ALA A 91 1.77 -0.64 6.56
C ALA A 91 2.32 0.18 7.74
N THR A 92 1.83 1.41 7.93
CA THR A 92 2.21 2.28 9.05
C THR A 92 1.82 1.67 10.38
N THR A 93 0.64 1.05 10.45
CA THR A 93 0.14 0.34 11.64
C THR A 93 1.04 -0.86 11.95
N MET A 94 1.38 -1.68 10.94
CA MET A 94 2.30 -2.82 11.08
C MET A 94 3.68 -2.40 11.57
N LEU A 95 4.17 -1.23 11.17
CA LEU A 95 5.47 -0.72 11.62
C LEU A 95 5.45 -0.33 13.11
N GLN A 96 4.30 0.07 13.66
CA GLN A 96 4.16 0.47 15.07
C GLN A 96 3.89 -0.72 16.00
N GLU A 97 3.35 -1.81 15.48
CA GLU A 97 2.98 -2.99 16.24
C GLU A 97 4.10 -4.04 16.24
N HIS A 98 4.85 -4.14 17.33
CA HIS A 98 6.00 -5.05 17.48
C HIS A 98 5.70 -6.32 18.29
N LYS A 99 4.43 -6.58 18.64
CA LYS A 99 4.08 -7.62 19.63
C LYS A 99 3.74 -8.98 19.02
N GLU A 100 3.46 -9.04 17.72
CA GLU A 100 3.03 -10.24 17.01
C GLU A 100 4.02 -10.59 15.89
N GLY A 101 4.12 -11.87 15.54
CA GLY A 101 4.94 -12.30 14.41
C GLY A 101 4.47 -11.68 13.09
N ALA A 102 5.40 -11.41 12.17
CA ALA A 102 5.13 -10.68 10.92
C ALA A 102 3.97 -11.29 10.09
N ARG A 103 3.83 -12.62 10.10
CA ARG A 103 2.73 -13.33 9.45
C ARG A 103 1.37 -13.05 10.09
N ALA A 104 1.28 -13.00 11.42
CA ALA A 104 0.02 -12.70 12.11
C ALA A 104 -0.42 -11.25 11.85
N LEU A 105 0.54 -10.31 11.89
CA LEU A 105 0.33 -8.91 11.51
C LEU A 105 -0.17 -8.79 10.06
N LEU A 106 0.44 -9.51 9.12
CA LEU A 106 0.03 -9.50 7.72
C LEU A 106 -1.40 -10.01 7.54
N VAL A 107 -1.77 -11.11 8.21
CA VAL A 107 -3.13 -11.65 8.13
C VAL A 107 -4.16 -10.67 8.71
N ARG A 108 -3.85 -10.03 9.85
CA ARG A 108 -4.73 -9.01 10.45
C ARG A 108 -4.90 -7.80 9.53
N CYS A 109 -3.80 -7.23 9.04
CA CYS A 109 -3.87 -6.07 8.15
C CYS A 109 -4.61 -6.40 6.86
N TYR A 110 -4.39 -7.59 6.31
CA TYR A 110 -5.14 -8.00 5.14
C TYR A 110 -6.63 -8.14 5.41
N ASN A 111 -7.01 -8.73 6.54
CA ASN A 111 -8.42 -8.80 6.94
C ASN A 111 -9.03 -7.41 7.15
N ASN A 112 -8.31 -6.47 7.78
CA ASN A 112 -8.75 -5.08 7.91
C ASN A 112 -8.97 -4.41 6.55
N MET A 113 -8.04 -4.60 5.60
CA MET A 113 -8.18 -4.05 4.25
C MET A 113 -9.39 -4.65 3.52
N LEU A 114 -9.63 -5.95 3.65
CA LEU A 114 -10.78 -6.63 3.06
C LEU A 114 -12.11 -6.19 3.68
N GLU A 115 -12.14 -5.95 5.00
CA GLU A 115 -13.33 -5.42 5.67
C GLU A 115 -13.66 -4.00 5.20
N LYS A 116 -12.66 -3.12 5.12
CA LYS A 116 -12.82 -1.78 4.56
C LYS A 116 -13.29 -1.82 3.11
N MET A 117 -12.72 -2.71 2.29
CA MET A 117 -13.16 -2.94 0.91
C MET A 117 -14.61 -3.42 0.85
N SER A 118 -14.99 -4.40 1.68
CA SER A 118 -16.36 -4.91 1.77
C SER A 118 -17.36 -3.80 2.09
N ASN A 119 -17.02 -2.93 3.05
CA ASN A 119 -17.87 -1.80 3.43
C ASN A 119 -18.00 -0.77 2.31
N GLU A 120 -16.92 -0.47 1.59
CA GLU A 120 -16.96 0.47 0.46
C GLU A 120 -17.76 -0.07 -0.72
N LEU A 121 -17.60 -1.36 -1.05
CA LEU A 121 -18.40 -2.03 -2.07
C LEU A 121 -19.89 -2.02 -1.72
N LYS A 122 -20.25 -2.30 -0.46
CA LYS A 122 -21.64 -2.22 0.02
C LYS A 122 -22.23 -0.82 -0.16
N LYS A 123 -21.50 0.23 0.25
CA LYS A 123 -21.94 1.61 0.06
C LYS A 123 -22.19 1.94 -1.41
N ARG A 124 -21.27 1.54 -2.29
CA ARG A 124 -21.40 1.77 -3.73
C ARG A 124 -22.60 1.02 -4.32
N ILE A 125 -22.84 -0.23 -3.90
CA ILE A 125 -24.03 -1.00 -4.30
C ILE A 125 -25.31 -0.28 -3.85
N THR A 126 -25.40 0.17 -2.60
CA THR A 126 -26.56 0.93 -2.11
C THR A 126 -26.80 2.19 -2.94
N SER A 127 -25.75 2.94 -3.27
CA SER A 127 -25.87 4.13 -4.13
C SER A 127 -26.37 3.78 -5.54
N LEU A 128 -25.94 2.66 -6.12
CA LEU A 128 -26.44 2.20 -7.42
C LEU A 128 -27.89 1.72 -7.33
N GLU A 129 -28.32 1.13 -6.20
CA GLU A 129 -29.72 0.74 -5.96
C GLU A 129 -30.64 1.97 -5.92
N GLU A 130 -30.20 3.03 -5.26
CA GLU A 130 -30.90 4.33 -5.28
C GLU A 130 -30.98 4.91 -6.70
N LYS A 131 -29.88 4.85 -7.47
CA LYS A 131 -29.89 5.29 -8.87
C LYS A 131 -30.86 4.47 -9.73
N LEU A 132 -30.91 3.14 -9.56
CA LEU A 132 -31.88 2.29 -10.27
C LEU A 132 -33.33 2.67 -9.93
N ALA A 133 -33.61 3.03 -8.68
CA ALA A 133 -34.94 3.52 -8.30
C ALA A 133 -35.28 4.83 -9.04
N ILE A 134 -34.36 5.79 -9.08
CA ILE A 134 -34.53 7.06 -9.81
C ILE A 134 -34.76 6.81 -11.32
N ILE A 135 -33.96 5.94 -11.93
CA ILE A 135 -34.11 5.54 -13.34
C ILE A 135 -35.47 4.87 -13.57
N GLY A 136 -35.92 4.03 -12.63
CA GLY A 136 -37.25 3.42 -12.65
C GLY A 136 -38.38 4.45 -12.65
N ASP A 137 -38.28 5.48 -11.81
CA ASP A 137 -39.24 6.58 -11.75
C ASP A 137 -39.24 7.43 -13.04
N GLN A 138 -38.05 7.71 -13.59
CA GLN A 138 -37.92 8.42 -14.86
C GLN A 138 -38.54 7.64 -16.02
N ARG A 139 -38.33 6.32 -16.07
CA ARG A 139 -38.96 5.43 -17.04
C ARG A 139 -40.48 5.51 -16.93
N LYS A 140 -41.02 5.38 -15.72
CA LYS A 140 -42.47 5.42 -15.47
C LYS A 140 -43.08 6.75 -15.93
N LYS A 141 -42.45 7.87 -15.59
CA LYS A 141 -42.88 9.21 -16.02
C LYS A 141 -42.86 9.35 -17.56
N THR A 142 -41.80 8.85 -18.20
CA THR A 142 -41.67 8.93 -19.67
C THR A 142 -42.71 8.06 -20.38
N MET A 143 -43.00 6.86 -19.85
CA MET A 143 -44.10 6.02 -20.35
C MET A 143 -45.46 6.70 -20.22
N MET A 144 -45.77 7.29 -19.05
CA MET A 144 -47.04 8.00 -18.87
C MET A 144 -47.19 9.18 -19.83
N LEU A 145 -46.10 9.86 -20.18
CA LEU A 145 -46.10 10.93 -21.19
C LEU A 145 -46.37 10.39 -22.59
N LEU A 146 -45.79 9.23 -22.95
CA LEU A 146 -46.08 8.56 -24.22
C LEU A 146 -47.54 8.12 -24.29
N GLU A 147 -48.05 7.45 -23.25
CA GLU A 147 -49.46 7.04 -23.17
C GLU A 147 -50.42 8.23 -23.30
N ALA A 148 -50.16 9.33 -22.60
CA ALA A 148 -50.97 10.54 -22.69
C ALA A 148 -50.97 11.15 -24.10
N ARG A 149 -49.85 11.07 -24.82
CA ARG A 149 -49.73 11.55 -26.20
C ARG A 149 -50.46 10.66 -27.18
N TYR A 150 -50.37 9.34 -27.06
CA TYR A 150 -51.20 8.42 -27.85
C TYR A 150 -52.69 8.65 -27.65
N ASP A 151 -53.12 8.86 -26.40
CA ASP A 151 -54.52 9.20 -26.10
C ASP A 151 -54.93 10.54 -26.73
N GLU A 152 -54.01 11.49 -26.86
CA GLU A 152 -54.24 12.77 -27.51
C GLU A 152 -54.32 12.63 -29.04
N GLU A 153 -53.45 11.84 -29.65
CA GLU A 153 -53.50 11.50 -31.08
C GLU A 153 -54.84 10.88 -31.47
N VAL A 154 -55.31 9.90 -30.69
CA VAL A 154 -56.62 9.25 -30.92
C VAL A 154 -57.75 10.27 -30.84
N LYS A 155 -57.76 11.15 -29.82
CA LYS A 155 -58.78 12.19 -29.68
C LYS A 155 -58.75 13.21 -30.82
N VAL A 156 -57.56 13.56 -31.30
CA VAL A 156 -57.41 14.47 -32.43
C VAL A 156 -57.98 13.79 -33.67
N ALA A 157 -57.61 12.54 -33.96
CA ALA A 157 -58.12 11.76 -35.09
C ALA A 157 -59.65 11.57 -35.07
N GLU A 158 -60.26 11.39 -33.90
CA GLU A 158 -61.72 11.19 -33.74
C GLU A 158 -62.56 12.48 -33.87
N LYS A 159 -61.98 13.66 -33.58
CA LYS A 159 -62.73 14.93 -33.46
C LYS A 159 -62.62 15.85 -34.68
N VAL A 160 -61.97 15.44 -35.76
CA VAL A 160 -61.63 16.33 -36.87
C VAL A 160 -62.86 16.77 -37.67
N ARG A 161 -63.04 18.10 -37.80
CA ARG A 161 -63.89 18.76 -38.82
C ARG A 161 -63.10 19.66 -39.77
N ASP A 162 -61.82 19.93 -39.46
CA ASP A 162 -60.90 20.84 -40.17
C ASP A 162 -59.55 20.13 -40.28
N GLU A 163 -59.25 19.58 -41.47
CA GLU A 163 -58.16 18.62 -41.69
C GLU A 163 -56.77 19.23 -41.53
N GLU A 164 -56.59 20.50 -41.91
CA GLU A 164 -55.29 21.18 -41.92
C GLU A 164 -54.76 21.43 -40.50
N LYS A 165 -55.64 21.87 -39.58
CA LYS A 165 -55.28 22.03 -38.16
C LYS A 165 -55.05 20.71 -37.43
N ALA A 166 -55.74 19.64 -37.84
CA ALA A 166 -55.53 18.32 -37.25
C ALA A 166 -54.16 17.76 -37.63
N LEU A 167 -53.71 18.00 -38.86
CA LEU A 167 -52.38 17.60 -39.34
C LEU A 167 -51.27 18.31 -38.53
N ASP A 168 -51.35 19.63 -38.34
CA ASP A 168 -50.35 20.37 -37.57
C ASP A 168 -50.20 19.84 -36.13
N ILE A 169 -51.32 19.52 -35.47
CA ILE A 169 -51.34 18.98 -34.10
C ILE A 169 -50.73 17.57 -34.08
N LEU A 170 -51.10 16.70 -35.03
CA LEU A 170 -50.55 15.35 -35.13
C LEU A 170 -49.06 15.35 -35.43
N GLU A 171 -48.57 16.23 -36.30
CA GLU A 171 -47.13 16.37 -36.57
C GLU A 171 -46.35 16.74 -35.31
N GLN A 172 -46.89 17.65 -34.49
CA GLN A 172 -46.26 18.01 -33.23
C GLN A 172 -46.28 16.85 -32.23
N LEU A 173 -47.40 16.11 -32.13
CA LEU A 173 -47.52 14.94 -31.25
C LEU A 173 -46.54 13.83 -31.64
N PHE A 174 -46.39 13.51 -32.93
CA PHE A 174 -45.43 12.51 -33.39
C PHE A 174 -43.97 12.93 -33.14
N LYS A 175 -43.65 14.22 -33.30
CA LYS A 175 -42.31 14.74 -32.99
C LYS A 175 -41.99 14.58 -31.51
N ASP A 176 -42.96 14.94 -30.69
CA ASP A 176 -42.94 14.83 -29.25
C ASP A 176 -42.79 13.35 -28.81
N GLU A 177 -43.60 12.44 -29.36
CA GLU A 177 -43.54 10.99 -29.15
C GLU A 177 -42.12 10.48 -29.40
N LYS A 178 -41.56 10.76 -30.59
CA LYS A 178 -40.20 10.36 -30.98
C LYS A 178 -39.12 10.87 -30.02
N GLU A 179 -39.30 12.06 -29.43
CA GLU A 179 -38.39 12.56 -28.41
C GLU A 179 -38.50 11.76 -27.10
N SER A 180 -39.71 11.43 -26.68
CA SER A 180 -39.94 10.59 -25.50
C SER A 180 -39.48 9.15 -25.69
N GLU A 181 -39.62 8.58 -26.89
CA GLU A 181 -39.08 7.27 -27.25
C GLU A 181 -37.56 7.25 -27.16
N LYS A 182 -36.87 8.23 -27.75
CA LYS A 182 -35.41 8.38 -27.62
C LYS A 182 -34.97 8.49 -26.16
N ARG A 183 -35.69 9.28 -25.37
CA ARG A 183 -35.43 9.42 -23.94
C ARG A 183 -35.62 8.08 -23.22
N LEU A 184 -36.63 7.30 -23.59
CA LEU A 184 -36.86 5.97 -23.04
C LEU A 184 -35.71 5.01 -23.39
N GLU A 185 -35.20 5.04 -24.62
CA GLU A 185 -34.02 4.26 -25.03
C GLU A 185 -32.78 4.62 -24.21
N GLU A 186 -32.54 5.92 -23.97
CA GLU A 186 -31.42 6.40 -23.14
C GLU A 186 -31.56 5.92 -21.69
N ILE A 187 -32.75 6.04 -21.10
CA ILE A 187 -33.05 5.54 -19.75
C ILE A 187 -32.81 4.02 -19.67
N MET A 188 -33.17 3.26 -20.70
CA MET A 188 -32.94 1.81 -20.73
C MET A 188 -31.45 1.45 -20.83
N LYS A 189 -30.69 2.18 -21.66
CA LYS A 189 -29.22 2.01 -21.73
C LYS A 189 -28.54 2.36 -20.41
N GLU A 190 -28.98 3.44 -19.75
CA GLU A 190 -28.45 3.81 -18.43
C GLU A 190 -28.77 2.74 -17.39
N LYS A 191 -30.01 2.23 -17.38
CA LYS A 191 -30.43 1.14 -16.49
C LYS A 191 -29.56 -0.10 -16.65
N GLU A 192 -29.31 -0.52 -17.89
CA GLU A 192 -28.48 -1.69 -18.22
C GLU A 192 -27.04 -1.49 -17.73
N LYS A 193 -26.46 -0.31 -17.99
CA LYS A 193 -25.11 0.03 -17.51
C LYS A 193 -25.00 -0.03 -15.98
N VAL A 194 -25.98 0.53 -15.26
CA VAL A 194 -26.00 0.50 -13.79
C VAL A 194 -26.19 -0.92 -13.28
N ALA A 195 -27.02 -1.74 -13.93
CA ALA A 195 -27.23 -3.14 -13.56
C ALA A 195 -25.95 -3.99 -13.74
N GLU A 196 -25.23 -3.81 -14.85
CA GLU A 196 -23.95 -4.49 -15.10
C GLU A 196 -22.88 -4.07 -14.09
N GLU A 197 -22.77 -2.76 -13.78
CA GLU A 197 -21.85 -2.29 -12.74
C GLU A 197 -22.18 -2.92 -11.37
N MET A 198 -23.47 -2.95 -11.00
CA MET A 198 -23.91 -3.53 -9.74
C MET A 198 -23.63 -5.03 -9.66
N LYS A 199 -23.80 -5.76 -10.77
CA LYS A 199 -23.49 -7.18 -10.88
C LYS A 199 -22.00 -7.43 -10.61
N LEU A 200 -21.12 -6.67 -11.29
CA LEU A 200 -19.67 -6.74 -11.08
C LEU A 200 -19.28 -6.47 -9.62
N LEU A 201 -19.86 -5.43 -8.99
CA LEU A 201 -19.56 -5.12 -7.59
C LEU A 201 -20.03 -6.21 -6.63
N ARG A 202 -21.19 -6.84 -6.89
CA ARG A 202 -21.68 -7.98 -6.08
C ARG A 202 -20.79 -9.21 -6.23
N GLU A 203 -20.31 -9.50 -7.44
CA GLU A 203 -19.35 -10.60 -7.68
C GLU A 203 -18.02 -10.35 -6.94
N VAL A 204 -17.51 -9.12 -6.95
CA VAL A 204 -16.30 -8.76 -6.17
C VAL A 204 -16.57 -8.88 -4.67
N LEU A 205 -17.71 -8.38 -4.18
CA LEU A 205 -18.10 -8.47 -2.77
C LEU A 205 -18.19 -9.92 -2.28
N GLY A 206 -18.81 -10.81 -3.08
CA GLY A 206 -18.90 -12.23 -2.75
C GLY A 206 -17.53 -12.89 -2.60
N ARG A 207 -16.59 -12.56 -3.50
CA ARG A 207 -15.20 -13.05 -3.42
C ARG A 207 -14.47 -12.52 -2.18
N VAL A 208 -14.58 -11.22 -1.89
CA VAL A 208 -14.00 -10.59 -0.69
C VAL A 208 -14.51 -11.27 0.60
N SER A 209 -15.81 -11.53 0.69
CA SER A 209 -16.38 -12.24 1.83
C SER A 209 -15.85 -13.66 1.97
N SER A 210 -15.63 -14.38 0.87
CA SER A 210 -15.06 -15.72 0.91
C SER A 210 -13.63 -15.73 1.45
N VAL A 211 -12.78 -14.81 1.00
CA VAL A 211 -11.39 -14.74 1.49
C VAL A 211 -11.31 -14.26 2.92
N SER A 212 -12.13 -13.29 3.32
CA SER A 212 -12.19 -12.86 4.72
C SER A 212 -12.56 -14.02 5.66
N ALA A 213 -13.51 -14.88 5.25
CA ALA A 213 -13.85 -16.08 6.01
C ALA A 213 -12.69 -17.09 6.09
N GLN A 214 -11.95 -17.29 5.00
CA GLN A 214 -10.75 -18.15 5.00
C GLN A 214 -9.64 -17.59 5.91
N LEU A 215 -9.40 -16.28 5.88
CA LEU A 215 -8.41 -15.63 6.75
C LEU A 215 -8.79 -15.71 8.23
N GLN A 216 -10.08 -15.59 8.57
CA GLN A 216 -10.56 -15.79 9.94
C GLN A 216 -10.30 -17.21 10.44
N SER A 217 -10.45 -18.22 9.57
CA SER A 217 -10.07 -19.60 9.90
C SER A 217 -8.56 -19.75 10.11
N ILE A 218 -7.73 -19.07 9.31
CA ILE A 218 -6.26 -19.06 9.47
C ILE A 218 -5.88 -18.37 10.78
N LEU A 219 -6.48 -17.22 11.10
CA LEU A 219 -6.27 -16.51 12.37
C LEU A 219 -6.61 -17.39 13.57
N ALA A 220 -7.76 -18.06 13.56
CA ALA A 220 -8.18 -18.96 14.63
C ALA A 220 -7.17 -20.09 14.87
N GLN A 221 -6.66 -20.70 13.78
CA GLN A 221 -5.66 -21.76 13.87
C GLN A 221 -4.29 -21.26 14.36
N THR A 222 -3.86 -20.05 13.95
CA THR A 222 -2.62 -19.45 14.47
C THR A 222 -2.71 -19.08 15.94
N VAL A 223 -3.88 -18.67 16.44
CA VAL A 223 -4.10 -18.33 17.86
C VAL A 223 -4.16 -19.61 18.74
N GLU A 224 -4.78 -20.69 18.25
CA GLU A 224 -4.79 -21.98 18.94
C GLU A 224 -3.40 -22.63 18.99
N GLY A 225 -2.60 -22.52 17.91
CA GLY A 225 -1.21 -22.97 17.90
C GLY A 225 -0.30 -22.18 18.86
N THR A 226 -0.55 -20.89 19.09
CA THR A 226 0.19 -20.10 20.09
C THR A 226 -0.25 -20.38 21.53
N ALA A 227 -1.51 -20.78 21.76
CA ALA A 227 -2.00 -21.13 23.09
C ALA A 227 -1.44 -22.47 23.63
N GLU A 228 -1.08 -23.42 22.75
CA GLU A 228 -0.35 -24.64 23.16
C GLU A 228 1.14 -24.41 23.40
N VAL A 229 1.74 -23.36 22.80
CA VAL A 229 3.15 -22.98 23.03
C VAL A 229 3.32 -22.17 24.33
N GLU A 230 2.27 -21.49 24.83
CA GLU A 230 2.30 -20.75 26.11
C GLU A 230 2.45 -21.61 27.38
N LYS A 231 2.52 -22.95 27.26
CA LYS A 231 2.93 -23.83 28.37
C LYS A 231 4.41 -24.19 28.38
N ALA A 232 5.18 -23.80 27.37
CA ALA A 232 6.63 -23.80 27.43
C ALA A 232 7.10 -22.40 27.81
N ALA A 233 7.85 -22.29 28.90
CA ALA A 233 8.41 -21.03 29.39
C ALA A 233 9.08 -20.23 28.26
N PRO A 234 8.97 -18.89 28.24
CA PRO A 234 9.60 -18.08 27.21
C PRO A 234 11.12 -18.21 27.33
N SER A 235 11.76 -18.91 26.40
CA SER A 235 13.17 -18.65 26.14
C SER A 235 13.24 -17.31 25.43
N GLU A 236 13.69 -16.27 26.15
CA GLU A 236 14.04 -14.98 25.58
C GLU A 236 15.14 -15.15 24.51
N GLU A 237 14.75 -15.36 23.25
CA GLU A 237 15.65 -15.13 22.12
C GLU A 237 15.71 -13.63 21.86
N LYS A 238 16.77 -13.01 22.37
CA LYS A 238 17.07 -11.58 22.14
C LYS A 238 17.72 -11.44 20.77
N PHE A 239 16.93 -11.01 19.78
CA PHE A 239 17.47 -10.50 18.52
C PHE A 239 18.22 -9.18 18.77
N TYR A 240 19.49 -9.10 18.41
CA TYR A 240 20.28 -7.85 18.50
C TYR A 240 20.46 -7.23 17.11
N THR A 241 19.93 -6.03 16.90
CA THR A 241 20.22 -5.22 15.71
C THR A 241 21.63 -4.62 15.79
N VAL A 242 22.16 -4.10 14.66
CA VAL A 242 23.42 -3.32 14.68
C VAL A 242 23.31 -2.16 15.66
N PHE A 243 22.15 -1.48 15.71
CA PHE A 243 21.85 -0.48 16.73
C PHE A 243 22.01 -1.01 18.15
N ASP A 244 21.43 -2.17 18.48
CA ASP A 244 21.46 -2.72 19.85
C ASP A 244 22.88 -3.06 20.29
N VAL A 245 23.68 -3.64 19.39
CA VAL A 245 25.10 -3.92 19.65
C VAL A 245 25.88 -2.61 19.81
N LEU A 246 25.64 -1.62 18.94
CA LEU A 246 26.32 -0.32 19.02
C LEU A 246 25.91 0.46 20.28
N LYS A 247 24.64 0.41 20.66
CA LYS A 247 24.08 1.03 21.85
C LYS A 247 24.70 0.42 23.10
N LYS A 248 24.77 -0.90 23.16
CA LYS A 248 25.40 -1.64 24.27
C LYS A 248 26.90 -1.35 24.41
N GLU A 249 27.64 -1.31 23.30
CA GLU A 249 29.10 -1.19 23.33
C GLU A 249 29.60 0.26 23.33
N TYR A 250 28.83 1.20 22.77
CA TYR A 250 29.28 2.57 22.50
C TYR A 250 28.32 3.66 23.02
N GLY A 251 27.15 3.29 23.54
CA GLY A 251 26.15 4.20 24.10
C GLY A 251 25.19 4.78 23.06
N ASP A 252 24.01 5.17 23.53
CA ASP A 252 22.86 5.61 22.72
C ASP A 252 23.21 6.69 21.70
N GLU A 253 23.87 7.76 22.13
CA GLU A 253 24.21 8.89 21.26
C GLU A 253 25.20 8.52 20.14
N ASN A 254 26.13 7.60 20.42
CA ASN A 254 27.12 7.17 19.43
C ASN A 254 26.51 6.16 18.47
N ALA A 255 25.64 5.28 18.98
CA ALA A 255 24.97 4.28 18.17
C ALA A 255 24.24 4.93 17.01
N ILE A 256 23.50 6.02 17.25
CA ILE A 256 22.75 6.75 16.22
C ILE A 256 23.67 7.23 15.09
N LEU A 257 24.80 7.87 15.41
CA LEU A 257 25.71 8.43 14.40
C LEU A 257 26.54 7.35 13.68
N LEU A 258 26.97 6.33 14.42
CA LEU A 258 27.75 5.22 13.87
C LEU A 258 26.91 4.34 12.95
N GLU A 259 25.67 4.07 13.35
CA GLU A 259 24.69 3.39 12.53
C GLU A 259 24.37 4.21 11.28
N TYR A 260 24.00 5.50 11.42
CA TYR A 260 23.70 6.35 10.27
C TYR A 260 24.84 6.37 9.23
N LEU A 261 26.09 6.55 9.66
CA LEU A 261 27.24 6.58 8.76
C LEU A 261 27.59 5.20 8.17
N TYR A 262 27.27 4.13 8.88
CA TYR A 262 27.38 2.77 8.38
C TYR A 262 26.35 2.51 7.26
N ILE A 263 25.11 2.95 7.45
CA ILE A 263 23.98 2.78 6.54
C ILE A 263 24.23 3.43 5.19
N ILE A 264 24.57 4.71 5.19
CA ILE A 264 24.61 5.52 3.97
C ILE A 264 25.71 5.03 3.02
N LYS A 265 26.70 4.28 3.52
CA LYS A 265 27.81 3.66 2.77
C LYS A 265 28.63 4.64 1.91
N LYS A 266 28.38 5.94 2.07
CA LYS A 266 29.00 7.04 1.36
C LYS A 266 29.37 8.11 2.37
N PRO A 267 30.52 8.80 2.19
CA PRO A 267 30.87 9.92 3.05
C PRO A 267 29.82 11.03 2.98
N GLN A 268 29.39 11.54 4.14
CA GLN A 268 28.35 12.58 4.28
C GLN A 268 28.93 13.86 4.88
N THR A 269 28.43 15.00 4.44
CA THR A 269 28.74 16.30 5.04
C THR A 269 28.04 16.48 6.39
N HIS A 270 28.50 17.46 7.16
CA HIS A 270 27.87 17.81 8.44
C HIS A 270 26.39 18.20 8.26
N ASP A 271 26.05 18.96 7.23
CA ASP A 271 24.68 19.41 6.96
C ASP A 271 23.75 18.24 6.56
N GLU A 272 24.24 17.31 5.73
CA GLU A 272 23.50 16.09 5.37
C GLU A 272 23.21 15.26 6.62
N ILE A 273 24.22 15.04 7.48
CA ILE A 273 24.04 14.31 8.72
C ILE A 273 23.01 15.03 9.61
N ALA A 274 23.17 16.34 9.85
CA ALA A 274 22.28 17.14 10.70
C ALA A 274 20.81 17.03 10.28
N PHE A 275 20.55 17.09 8.96
CA PHE A 275 19.21 16.93 8.39
C PHE A 275 18.60 15.57 8.74
N HIS A 276 19.38 14.50 8.68
CA HIS A 276 18.90 13.13 8.90
C HIS A 276 18.74 12.75 10.37
N VAL A 277 19.70 13.13 11.23
CA VAL A 277 19.64 12.79 12.67
C VAL A 277 18.77 13.74 13.49
N LYS A 278 18.30 14.85 12.90
CA LYS A 278 17.53 15.91 13.57
C LYS A 278 18.25 16.48 14.80
N TRP A 279 19.57 16.58 14.74
CA TRP A 279 20.39 17.21 15.78
C TRP A 279 20.67 18.66 15.43
N SER A 280 20.88 19.50 16.45
CA SER A 280 21.35 20.86 16.19
C SER A 280 22.75 20.83 15.57
N ALA A 281 23.00 21.76 14.64
CA ALA A 281 24.27 21.85 13.93
C ALA A 281 25.47 21.89 14.88
N ASP A 282 25.38 22.66 15.96
CA ASP A 282 26.46 22.83 16.94
C ASP A 282 26.72 21.57 17.79
N ALA A 283 25.66 20.89 18.24
CA ALA A 283 25.78 19.63 18.99
C ALA A 283 26.40 18.54 18.11
N LEU A 284 25.94 18.43 16.86
CA LEU A 284 26.47 17.46 15.91
C LEU A 284 27.94 17.72 15.58
N LYS A 285 28.32 18.99 15.36
CA LYS A 285 29.71 19.36 15.03
C LYS A 285 30.67 18.94 16.14
N THR A 286 30.29 19.22 17.39
CA THR A 286 31.04 18.83 18.58
C THR A 286 31.16 17.31 18.65
N ARG A 287 30.05 16.58 18.44
CA ARG A 287 30.03 15.13 18.52
C ARG A 287 30.82 14.43 17.42
N LEU A 288 30.68 14.85 16.17
CA LEU A 288 31.46 14.29 15.05
C LEU A 288 32.96 14.51 15.26
N SER A 289 33.36 15.70 15.75
CA SER A 289 34.77 15.99 16.08
C SER A 289 35.31 15.05 17.16
N GLN A 290 34.49 14.73 18.16
CA GLN A 290 34.83 13.78 19.22
C GLN A 290 34.96 12.36 18.67
N LEU A 291 33.98 11.87 17.89
CA LEU A 291 34.00 10.54 17.28
C LEU A 291 35.20 10.33 16.33
N VAL A 292 35.64 11.38 15.63
CA VAL A 292 36.85 11.34 14.80
C VAL A 292 38.09 11.19 15.69
N LYS A 293 38.22 11.99 16.74
CA LYS A 293 39.35 11.92 17.68
C LYS A 293 39.45 10.57 18.39
N GLU A 294 38.30 9.99 18.73
CA GLU A 294 38.21 8.70 19.41
C GLU A 294 38.39 7.50 18.46
N GLY A 295 38.52 7.75 17.15
CA GLY A 295 38.77 6.71 16.14
C GLY A 295 37.53 5.85 15.84
N TYR A 296 36.33 6.41 16.03
CA TYR A 296 35.07 5.74 15.73
C TYR A 296 34.58 6.01 14.30
N ILE A 297 34.84 7.21 13.77
CA ILE A 297 34.49 7.62 12.41
C ILE A 297 35.69 8.25 11.70
N CYS A 298 35.69 8.22 10.37
CA CYS A 298 36.71 8.80 9.53
C CYS A 298 36.24 10.16 8.98
N MET A 299 37.14 11.14 9.00
CA MET A 299 36.95 12.42 8.34
C MET A 299 37.75 12.47 7.04
N LEU A 300 37.12 12.90 5.95
CA LEU A 300 37.67 12.94 4.61
C LEU A 300 37.54 14.36 4.04
N ARG A 301 38.51 14.75 3.21
CA ARG A 301 38.47 15.95 2.38
C ARG A 301 38.56 15.56 0.92
N LYS A 302 37.67 16.10 0.08
CA LYS A 302 37.76 15.94 -1.38
C LYS A 302 38.61 17.07 -1.95
N LYS A 303 39.35 16.79 -3.04
CA LYS A 303 40.40 17.67 -3.59
C LYS A 303 39.90 19.07 -4.01
N ASN A 304 38.60 19.22 -4.32
CA ASN A 304 37.98 20.45 -4.82
C ASN A 304 36.66 20.79 -4.09
N ASP A 305 36.48 20.32 -2.85
CA ASP A 305 35.28 20.57 -2.06
C ASP A 305 35.69 21.19 -0.71
N PRO A 306 35.14 22.36 -0.33
CA PRO A 306 35.45 22.96 0.96
C PRO A 306 34.88 22.17 2.15
N ASN A 307 33.92 21.26 1.91
CA ASN A 307 33.23 20.54 2.96
C ASN A 307 34.06 19.37 3.53
N LEU A 308 33.86 19.12 4.82
CA LEU A 308 34.34 17.93 5.50
C LEU A 308 33.31 16.81 5.33
N PHE A 309 33.78 15.63 4.99
CA PHE A 309 32.95 14.43 4.86
C PHE A 309 33.26 13.44 5.97
N PHE A 310 32.25 12.79 6.50
CA PHE A 310 32.34 11.82 7.58
C PHE A 310 31.82 10.46 7.11
N THR A 311 32.44 9.38 7.54
CA THR A 311 32.06 8.01 7.21
C THR A 311 32.55 7.05 8.29
N VAL A 312 32.10 5.81 8.29
CA VAL A 312 32.73 4.73 9.06
C VAL A 312 33.64 3.87 8.18
N CYS A 313 34.52 3.09 8.80
CA CYS A 313 35.57 2.32 8.12
C CYS A 313 35.08 1.29 7.07
N PRO A 314 33.99 0.51 7.30
CA PRO A 314 33.46 -0.39 6.27
C PRO A 314 33.11 0.33 4.97
N SER A 315 32.68 1.59 5.11
CA SER A 315 32.23 2.47 4.05
C SER A 315 33.30 3.47 3.59
N CYS A 316 34.50 3.41 4.19
CA CYS A 316 35.56 4.39 3.93
C CYS A 316 36.37 4.00 2.68
N PRO A 317 36.50 4.89 1.68
CA PRO A 317 37.32 4.64 0.49
C PRO A 317 38.82 4.47 0.81
N LEU A 318 39.25 4.83 2.03
CA LEU A 318 40.62 4.67 2.53
C LEU A 318 40.75 3.53 3.55
N SER A 319 39.84 2.55 3.52
CA SER A 319 39.69 1.48 4.53
C SER A 319 40.99 0.75 4.90
N ALA A 320 41.92 0.55 3.94
CA ALA A 320 43.21 -0.10 4.20
C ALA A 320 44.12 0.70 5.16
N ARG A 321 44.05 2.04 5.12
CA ARG A 321 44.80 2.94 6.02
C ARG A 321 44.08 3.13 7.35
N CYS A 322 42.75 3.21 7.33
CA CYS A 322 41.92 3.42 8.52
C CYS A 322 41.86 2.22 9.49
N ARG A 323 42.14 0.98 9.03
CA ARG A 323 42.07 -0.22 9.89
C ARG A 323 43.06 -0.23 11.07
N ARG A 324 44.17 0.52 11.01
CA ARG A 324 45.24 0.50 12.04
C ARG A 324 45.01 1.46 13.21
N GLU A 325 44.16 2.47 13.05
CA GLU A 325 44.01 3.59 14.00
C GLU A 325 42.63 3.63 14.67
N ARG A 326 41.78 2.59 14.46
CA ARG A 326 40.37 2.59 14.89
C ARG A 326 40.15 1.90 16.24
N LYS A 327 39.22 2.46 17.01
CA LYS A 327 38.74 1.90 18.29
C LYS A 327 37.52 0.98 18.11
N ILE A 328 36.73 1.18 17.04
CA ILE A 328 35.58 0.32 16.71
C ILE A 328 35.99 -0.91 15.90
N ASN A 329 35.60 -2.07 16.38
CA ASN A 329 35.78 -3.34 15.69
C ASN A 329 34.46 -3.73 14.99
N TRP A 330 34.28 -3.23 13.76
CA TRP A 330 33.10 -3.52 12.96
C TRP A 330 32.94 -5.01 12.65
N ASP A 331 34.03 -5.77 12.56
CA ASP A 331 33.95 -7.22 12.32
C ASP A 331 33.33 -7.94 13.53
N LYS A 332 33.67 -7.50 14.76
CA LYS A 332 33.02 -7.95 16.01
C LYS A 332 31.55 -7.53 16.08
N VAL A 333 31.24 -6.27 15.76
CA VAL A 333 29.86 -5.75 15.77
C VAL A 333 28.99 -6.58 14.82
N LEU A 334 29.47 -6.85 13.60
CA LEU A 334 28.74 -7.62 12.60
C LEU A 334 28.71 -9.13 12.90
N SER A 335 29.73 -9.70 13.55
CA SER A 335 29.68 -11.10 13.98
C SER A 335 28.65 -11.35 15.07
N LEU A 336 28.46 -10.38 15.98
CA LEU A 336 27.46 -10.47 17.05
C LEU A 336 26.02 -10.39 16.52
N VAL A 337 25.83 -9.75 15.36
CA VAL A 337 24.52 -9.74 14.67
C VAL A 337 24.26 -11.06 13.91
N ARG A 338 25.32 -11.75 13.44
CA ARG A 338 25.20 -13.00 12.66
C ARG A 338 25.15 -14.29 13.48
N ALA A 339 25.80 -14.32 14.66
CA ALA A 339 25.98 -15.54 15.43
C ALA A 339 24.67 -16.16 16.00
N ASP A 340 23.60 -15.37 16.08
CA ASP A 340 22.28 -15.81 16.57
C ASP A 340 21.26 -16.07 15.44
N LEU A 341 21.67 -15.97 14.16
CA LEU A 341 20.87 -16.40 13.01
C LEU A 341 21.17 -17.84 12.56
N GLU A 342 22.27 -18.44 13.05
CA GLU A 342 22.73 -19.79 12.70
C GLU A 342 22.64 -20.79 13.87
N ARG A 343 22.00 -20.41 14.98
CA ARG A 343 21.58 -21.29 16.07
C ARG A 343 20.07 -21.33 16.13
#